data_AF-A0A6P0TB39-F1
#
_entry.id   AF-A0A6P0TB39-F1
#
_cell.length_a   1.000
_cell.length_b   1.000
_cell.length_c   1.000
_cell.angle_alpha   90.00
_cell.angle_beta   90.00
_cell.angle_gamma   90.00
#
_symmetry.space_group_name_H-M   'P 1'
#
loop_
_entity.id
_entity.type
_entity.pdbx_description
1 polymer ?
#
loop_
_entity_poly.entity_id
_entity_poly.type
_entity_poly.pdbx_seq_one_letter_code
_entity_poly.pdbx_strand_id
1 'polypeptide(L)'
;DQPINLKLLEAFLSRQGYHVATANAGDEALDQARTMTPDAILLDIWMPGMDGFTVCEKLKTNSLTHDIPVLFVTSNTDAEAKIKGFEVGGADYVTRPFELEEVLARLEYQLRLRTLRKRLAAQNEALQRKMQGQRHKAQKYQQFFEQAVDGMYQISTDGEYLEINPALANIYGYASVEEMLLAISNDVAKLYVDGDRYRQFITSIQQAGRITNFESQVHRADGSIIWIAENARVAYDDSGKLLYYEGTVRDITQYK
;
A
#
# COMPACT_ATOMS: atom_id res chain seq x y z
N ASP A 1 -2.80 31.29 38.40
CA ASP A 1 -3.10 30.26 39.43
C ASP A 1 -4.19 30.64 40.42
N GLN A 2 -5.43 30.21 40.15
CA GLN A 2 -6.43 30.06 41.20
C GLN A 2 -6.62 28.55 41.43
N PRO A 3 -6.20 27.98 42.57
CA PRO A 3 -6.30 26.54 42.87
C PRO A 3 -7.71 25.96 42.71
N ILE A 4 -8.73 26.81 42.83
CA ILE A 4 -10.14 26.49 42.60
C ILE A 4 -10.42 26.05 41.16
N ASN A 5 -9.79 26.69 40.16
CA ASN A 5 -10.07 26.40 38.76
C ASN A 5 -9.48 25.04 38.34
N LEU A 6 -8.32 24.66 38.89
CA LEU A 6 -7.72 23.34 38.66
C LEU A 6 -8.61 22.23 39.22
N LYS A 7 -9.04 22.36 40.49
CA LYS A 7 -9.92 21.36 41.13
C LYS A 7 -11.29 21.25 40.43
N LEU A 8 -11.83 22.37 39.96
CA LEU A 8 -13.09 22.38 39.21
C LEU A 8 -12.96 21.64 37.88
N LEU A 9 -11.91 21.94 37.10
CA LEU A 9 -11.63 21.25 35.83
C LEU A 9 -11.36 19.76 36.04
N GLU A 10 -10.55 19.41 37.05
CA GLU A 10 -10.25 18.03 37.41
C GLU A 10 -11.53 17.24 37.73
N ALA A 11 -12.37 17.78 38.62
CA ALA A 11 -13.63 17.14 39.00
C ALA A 11 -14.60 17.02 37.82
N PHE A 12 -14.69 18.06 36.98
CA PHE A 12 -15.56 18.06 35.82
C PHE A 12 -15.11 17.04 34.76
N LEU A 13 -13.84 17.07 34.35
CA LEU A 13 -13.30 16.13 33.36
C LEU A 13 -13.32 14.69 33.87
N SER A 14 -13.03 14.46 35.15
CA SER A 14 -13.15 13.12 35.75
C SER A 14 -14.58 12.59 35.68
N ARG A 15 -15.59 13.44 35.89
CA ARG A 15 -17.01 13.06 35.74
C ARG A 15 -17.40 12.75 34.30
N GLN A 16 -16.70 13.33 33.31
CA GLN A 16 -16.86 12.99 31.90
C GLN A 16 -16.09 11.72 31.50
N GLY A 17 -15.41 11.05 32.43
CA GLY A 17 -14.72 9.78 32.20
C GLY A 17 -13.24 9.92 31.84
N TYR A 18 -12.65 11.12 31.93
CA TYR A 18 -11.22 11.30 31.71
C TYR A 18 -10.40 10.92 32.93
N HIS A 19 -9.22 10.33 32.72
CA HIS A 19 -8.20 10.21 33.74
C HIS A 19 -7.36 11.50 33.76
N VAL A 20 -7.47 12.26 34.84
CA VAL A 20 -6.79 13.55 34.99
C VAL A 20 -5.61 13.41 35.94
N ALA A 21 -4.45 13.87 35.51
CA ALA A 21 -3.29 14.12 36.36
C ALA A 21 -3.03 15.63 36.42
N THR A 22 -2.61 16.13 37.57
CA THR A 22 -2.29 17.55 37.78
C THR A 22 -0.81 17.71 38.08
N ALA A 23 -0.25 18.83 37.63
CA ALA A 23 1.11 19.26 37.93
C ALA A 23 1.07 20.73 38.33
N ASN A 24 1.87 21.12 39.31
CA ASN A 24 1.90 22.49 39.84
C ASN A 24 3.14 23.28 39.37
N ALA A 25 4.04 22.62 38.64
CA ALA A 25 5.25 23.23 38.08
C ALA A 25 5.58 22.63 36.71
N GLY A 26 6.29 23.39 35.87
CA GLY A 26 6.66 22.96 34.52
C GLY A 26 7.53 21.69 34.48
N ASP A 27 8.50 21.56 35.40
CA ASP A 27 9.36 20.38 35.46
C ASP A 27 8.57 19.10 35.82
N GLU A 28 7.65 19.21 36.78
CA GLU A 28 6.74 18.13 37.16
C GLU A 28 5.85 17.72 35.96
N ALA A 29 5.30 18.70 35.24
CA ALA A 29 4.48 18.44 34.05
C ALA A 29 5.26 17.70 32.96
N LEU A 30 6.53 18.06 32.75
CA LEU A 30 7.40 17.40 31.78
C LEU A 30 7.73 15.95 32.19
N ASP A 31 8.00 15.70 33.47
CA ASP A 31 8.23 14.35 33.99
C ASP A 31 6.99 13.46 33.88
N GLN A 32 5.82 14.00 34.27
CA GLN A 32 4.55 13.29 34.15
C GLN A 32 4.20 13.01 32.68
N ALA A 33 4.40 13.96 31.77
CA ALA A 33 4.10 13.76 30.35
C ALA A 33 4.96 12.65 29.72
N ARG A 34 6.23 12.53 30.12
CA ARG A 34 7.14 11.47 29.65
C ARG A 34 6.75 10.09 30.16
N THR A 35 6.26 10.01 31.40
CA THR A 35 5.97 8.74 32.07
C THR A 35 4.57 8.22 31.75
N MET A 36 3.57 9.11 31.77
CA MET A 36 2.17 8.76 31.56
C MET A 36 1.77 8.78 30.09
N THR A 37 2.46 9.55 29.23
CA THR A 37 2.13 9.75 27.82
C THR A 37 0.67 10.14 27.57
N PRO A 38 0.19 11.28 28.14
CA PRO A 38 -1.22 11.66 28.08
C PRO A 38 -1.76 11.83 26.66
N ASP A 39 -3.09 11.75 26.54
CA ASP A 39 -3.78 11.96 25.27
C ASP A 39 -3.87 13.44 24.85
N ALA A 40 -3.85 14.35 25.83
CA ALA A 40 -3.79 15.80 25.66
C ALA A 40 -3.27 16.47 26.94
N ILE A 41 -2.81 17.72 26.84
CA ILE A 41 -2.32 18.52 27.98
C ILE A 41 -3.05 19.86 27.98
N LEU A 42 -3.63 20.24 29.12
CA LEU A 42 -4.07 21.61 29.40
C LEU A 42 -2.94 22.32 30.15
N LEU A 43 -2.46 23.46 29.65
CA LEU A 43 -1.25 24.10 30.16
C LEU A 43 -1.48 25.58 30.44
N ASP A 44 -1.28 26.03 31.67
CA ASP A 44 -1.27 27.47 31.96
C ASP A 44 -0.03 28.12 31.31
N ILE A 45 -0.19 29.32 30.78
CA ILE A 45 0.94 30.10 30.24
C ILE A 45 1.79 30.65 31.39
N TRP A 46 1.15 31.14 32.45
CA TRP A 46 1.82 31.86 33.52
C TRP A 46 1.94 30.97 34.75
N MET A 47 3.13 30.42 34.95
CA MET A 47 3.48 29.60 36.11
C MET A 47 4.80 30.08 36.74
N PRO A 48 4.99 29.93 38.06
CA PRO A 48 6.27 30.21 38.71
C PRO A 48 7.40 29.34 38.14
N GLY A 49 8.56 29.95 37.91
CA GLY A 49 9.75 29.26 37.41
C GLY A 49 9.78 29.17 35.89
N MET A 50 9.14 28.15 35.32
CA MET A 50 9.11 27.90 33.87
C MET A 50 7.75 28.27 33.28
N ASP A 51 7.74 29.13 32.27
CA ASP A 51 6.51 29.50 31.57
C ASP A 51 5.96 28.34 30.72
N GLY A 52 4.66 28.38 30.44
CA GLY A 52 3.98 27.34 29.66
C GLY A 52 4.51 27.22 28.22
N PHE A 53 5.01 28.31 27.62
CA PHE A 53 5.58 28.24 26.27
C PHE A 53 6.83 27.37 26.26
N THR A 54 7.73 27.57 27.23
CA THR A 54 8.96 26.80 27.40
C THR A 54 8.66 25.33 27.68
N VAL A 55 7.63 25.04 28.48
CA VAL A 55 7.16 23.66 28.70
C VAL A 55 6.67 23.05 27.38
N CYS A 56 5.86 23.77 26.60
CA CYS A 56 5.38 23.30 25.31
C CYS A 56 6.52 23.02 24.34
N GLU A 57 7.50 23.91 24.19
CA GLU A 57 8.68 23.68 23.34
C GLU A 57 9.42 22.40 23.73
N LYS A 58 9.62 22.17 25.03
CA LYS A 58 10.25 20.94 25.54
C LYS A 58 9.43 19.69 25.26
N LEU A 59 8.09 19.77 25.35
CA LEU A 59 7.20 18.67 24.98
C LEU A 59 7.28 18.39 23.47
N LYS A 60 7.34 19.44 22.64
CA LYS A 60 7.33 19.36 21.17
C LYS A 60 8.64 18.91 20.56
N THR A 61 9.76 19.12 21.26
CA THR A 61 11.09 18.65 20.84
C THR A 61 11.41 17.22 21.30
N ASN A 62 10.59 16.64 22.18
CA ASN A 62 10.82 15.29 22.70
C ASN A 62 10.05 14.23 21.89
N SER A 63 10.76 13.18 21.44
CA SER A 63 10.20 12.11 20.60
C SER A 63 9.05 11.32 21.22
N LEU A 64 8.91 11.29 22.55
CA LEU A 64 7.81 10.61 23.25
C LEU A 64 6.56 11.48 23.38
N THR A 65 6.72 12.81 23.42
CA THR A 65 5.63 13.73 23.77
C THR A 65 5.23 14.69 22.65
N HIS A 66 6.01 14.80 21.57
CA HIS A 66 5.79 15.79 20.52
C HIS A 66 4.40 15.75 19.88
N ASP A 67 3.83 14.56 19.74
CA ASP A 67 2.50 14.32 19.18
C ASP A 67 1.34 14.63 20.14
N ILE A 68 1.59 14.94 21.41
CA ILE A 68 0.54 15.22 22.40
C ILE A 68 0.02 16.64 22.16
N PRO A 69 -1.28 16.86 21.89
CA PRO A 69 -1.83 18.20 21.73
C PRO A 69 -1.78 18.95 23.06
N VAL A 70 -1.23 20.17 23.01
CA VAL A 70 -1.15 21.09 24.16
C VAL A 70 -2.16 22.20 23.93
N LEU A 71 -3.12 22.36 24.83
CA LEU A 71 -4.08 23.45 24.81
C LEU A 71 -3.68 24.43 25.91
N PHE A 72 -3.34 25.66 25.51
CA PHE A 72 -2.96 26.69 26.46
C PHE A 72 -4.17 27.26 27.18
N VAL A 73 -4.06 27.51 28.48
CA VAL A 73 -5.05 28.24 29.26
C VAL A 73 -4.47 29.61 29.58
N THR A 74 -5.09 30.68 29.09
CA THR A 74 -4.56 32.05 29.18
C THR A 74 -5.55 33.01 29.84
N SER A 75 -5.05 33.96 30.63
CA SER A 75 -5.84 35.02 31.27
C SER A 75 -5.96 36.32 30.46
N ASN A 76 -5.53 36.33 29.19
CA ASN A 76 -5.56 37.53 28.36
C ASN A 76 -6.15 37.27 26.96
N THR A 77 -6.84 38.26 26.39
CA THR A 77 -7.29 38.29 24.98
C THR A 77 -6.19 38.72 24.02
N ASP A 78 -4.96 38.93 24.51
CA ASP A 78 -3.82 39.38 23.72
C ASP A 78 -3.49 38.39 22.59
N ALA A 79 -3.59 38.90 21.37
CA ALA A 79 -3.33 38.14 20.16
C ALA A 79 -1.88 37.64 20.12
N GLU A 80 -0.92 38.38 20.70
CA GLU A 80 0.49 38.01 20.69
C GLU A 80 0.75 36.70 21.44
N ALA A 81 0.17 36.53 22.63
CA ALA A 81 0.30 35.30 23.41
C ALA A 81 -0.32 34.09 22.69
N LYS A 82 -1.44 34.28 21.97
CA LYS A 82 -2.08 33.22 21.19
C LYS A 82 -1.23 32.82 20.00
N ILE A 83 -0.70 33.80 19.26
CA ILE A 83 0.21 33.58 18.13
C ILE A 83 1.43 32.80 18.60
N LYS A 84 2.10 33.28 19.66
CA LYS A 84 3.25 32.61 20.26
C LYS A 84 2.94 31.17 20.67
N GLY A 85 1.77 30.94 21.26
CA GLY A 85 1.31 29.59 21.63
C GLY A 85 1.28 28.61 20.45
N PHE A 86 0.77 29.04 19.29
CA PHE A 86 0.79 28.21 18.09
C PHE A 86 2.20 28.05 17.50
N GLU A 87 3.02 29.11 17.52
CA GLU A 87 4.41 29.06 17.04
C GLU A 87 5.26 28.04 17.79
N VAL A 88 5.06 27.90 19.10
CA VAL A 88 5.76 26.89 19.91
C VAL A 88 5.15 25.48 19.82
N GLY A 89 4.20 25.26 18.92
CA GLY A 89 3.57 23.97 18.66
C GLY A 89 2.33 23.65 19.51
N GLY A 90 1.75 24.66 20.16
CA GLY A 90 0.43 24.55 20.79
C GLY A 90 -0.64 24.17 19.78
N ALA A 91 -1.59 23.33 20.21
CA ALA A 91 -2.65 22.80 19.36
C ALA A 91 -3.93 23.65 19.41
N ASP A 92 -4.20 24.30 20.54
CA ASP A 92 -5.30 25.25 20.73
C ASP A 92 -5.06 26.11 21.98
N TYR A 93 -6.02 26.99 22.30
CA TYR A 93 -6.05 27.73 23.54
C TYR A 93 -7.48 27.88 24.09
N VAL A 94 -7.56 28.16 25.40
CA VAL A 94 -8.76 28.48 26.17
C VAL A 94 -8.49 29.79 26.90
N THR A 95 -9.40 30.76 26.78
CA THR A 95 -9.27 32.07 27.44
C THR A 95 -10.04 32.06 28.75
N ARG A 96 -9.48 32.63 29.84
CA ARG A 96 -10.17 32.82 31.12
C ARG A 96 -10.95 34.14 31.13
N PRO A 97 -12.11 34.21 31.81
CA PRO A 97 -12.85 33.09 32.41
C PRO A 97 -13.40 32.16 31.31
N PHE A 98 -13.39 30.85 31.56
CA PHE A 98 -13.85 29.83 30.59
C PHE A 98 -15.10 29.11 31.09
N GLU A 99 -15.91 28.63 30.16
CA GLU A 99 -16.98 27.67 30.42
C GLU A 99 -16.41 26.24 30.34
N LEU A 100 -16.84 25.36 31.24
CA LEU A 100 -16.32 23.98 31.31
C LEU A 100 -16.65 23.20 30.03
N GLU A 101 -17.80 23.47 29.46
CA GLU A 101 -18.28 22.92 28.20
C GLU A 101 -17.43 23.39 27.01
N GLU A 102 -16.92 24.63 27.01
CA GLU A 102 -15.99 25.10 25.98
C GLU A 102 -14.66 24.33 26.04
N VAL A 103 -14.12 24.17 27.26
CA VAL A 103 -12.87 23.41 27.46
C VAL A 103 -13.04 21.98 26.97
N LEU A 104 -14.14 21.33 27.30
CA LEU A 104 -14.44 19.98 26.86
C LEU A 104 -14.54 19.88 25.34
N ALA A 105 -15.29 20.78 24.70
CA ALA A 105 -15.46 20.77 23.24
C ALA A 105 -14.12 20.92 22.51
N ARG A 106 -13.24 21.82 22.98
CA ARG A 106 -11.90 22.00 22.41
C ARG A 106 -11.01 20.79 22.66
N LEU A 107 -11.04 20.24 23.87
CA LEU A 107 -10.27 19.05 24.23
C LEU A 107 -10.69 17.85 23.35
N GLU A 108 -11.98 17.57 23.24
CA GLU A 108 -12.53 16.50 22.41
C GLU A 108 -12.16 16.66 20.94
N TYR A 109 -12.20 17.89 20.43
CA TYR A 109 -11.76 18.19 19.07
C TYR A 109 -10.28 17.82 18.85
N GLN A 110 -9.40 18.20 19.78
CA GLN A 110 -7.97 17.88 19.69
C GLN A 110 -7.69 16.38 19.83
N LEU A 111 -8.40 15.70 20.72
CA LEU A 111 -8.31 14.24 20.87
C LEU A 111 -8.78 13.50 19.60
N ARG A 112 -9.87 13.97 19.00
CA ARG A 112 -10.38 13.43 17.73
C ARG A 112 -9.38 13.65 16.59
N LEU A 113 -8.82 14.86 16.47
CA LEU A 113 -7.80 15.16 15.47
C LEU A 113 -6.57 14.26 15.62
N ARG A 114 -6.07 14.08 16.84
CA ARG A 114 -4.93 13.18 17.12
C ARG A 114 -5.24 11.75 16.70
N THR A 115 -6.42 11.26 17.06
CA THR A 115 -6.88 9.90 16.71
C THR A 115 -6.96 9.70 15.20
N LEU A 116 -7.54 10.67 14.49
CA LEU A 116 -7.63 10.63 13.02
C LEU A 116 -6.26 10.67 12.36
N ARG A 117 -5.34 11.52 12.83
CA ARG A 117 -3.95 11.59 12.34
C ARG A 117 -3.21 10.27 12.50
N LYS A 118 -3.30 9.66 13.70
CA LYS A 118 -2.70 8.33 13.96
C LYS A 118 -3.30 7.26 13.03
N ARG A 119 -4.62 7.26 12.83
CA ARG A 119 -5.29 6.30 11.93
C ARG A 119 -4.86 6.49 10.48
N LEU A 120 -4.76 7.73 10.01
CA LEU A 120 -4.32 8.04 8.66
C LEU A 120 -2.87 7.57 8.42
N ALA A 121 -1.97 7.83 9.38
CA ALA A 121 -0.59 7.35 9.31
C ALA A 121 -0.51 5.82 9.20
N ALA A 122 -1.25 5.10 10.06
CA ALA A 122 -1.31 3.64 10.02
C ALA A 122 -1.89 3.11 8.69
N GLN A 123 -2.91 3.77 8.14
CA GLN A 123 -3.48 3.41 6.83
C GLN A 123 -2.50 3.63 5.69
N ASN A 124 -1.75 4.74 5.70
CA ASN A 124 -0.74 5.04 4.70
C ASN A 124 0.39 4.00 4.72
N GLU A 125 0.88 3.63 5.90
CA GLU A 125 1.88 2.57 6.02
C GLU A 125 1.36 1.22 5.50
N ALA A 126 0.13 0.85 5.86
CA ALA A 126 -0.48 -0.40 5.39
C ALA A 126 -0.65 -0.42 3.87
N LEU A 127 -1.06 0.71 3.28
CA LEU A 127 -1.20 0.87 1.84
C LEU A 127 0.15 0.76 1.12
N GLN A 128 1.19 1.41 1.64
CA GLN A 128 2.54 1.32 1.10
C GLN A 128 3.07 -0.12 1.13
N ARG A 129 2.87 -0.86 2.23
CA ARG A 129 3.23 -2.29 2.32
C ARG A 129 2.48 -3.12 1.28
N LYS A 130 1.18 -2.87 1.08
CA LYS A 130 0.37 -3.58 0.08
C LYS A 130 0.86 -3.30 -1.34
N MET A 131 1.14 -2.04 -1.67
CA MET A 131 1.68 -1.64 -2.98
C MET A 131 3.06 -2.25 -3.23
N GLN A 132 3.94 -2.23 -2.24
CA GLN A 132 5.27 -2.85 -2.35
C GLN A 132 5.17 -4.36 -2.56
N GLY A 133 4.27 -5.04 -1.83
CA GLY A 133 4.01 -6.47 -2.03
C GLY A 133 3.47 -6.79 -3.42
N GLN A 134 2.54 -5.98 -3.94
CA GLN A 134 2.02 -6.12 -5.31
C GLN A 134 3.11 -5.89 -6.36
N ARG A 135 3.92 -4.83 -6.20
CA ARG A 135 5.03 -4.53 -7.11
C ARG A 135 6.05 -5.64 -7.12
N HIS A 136 6.42 -6.17 -5.96
CA HIS A 136 7.36 -7.29 -5.86
C HIS A 136 6.82 -8.55 -6.54
N LYS A 137 5.52 -8.87 -6.35
CA LYS A 137 4.86 -9.98 -7.06
C LYS A 137 4.86 -9.78 -8.58
N ALA A 138 4.51 -8.58 -9.06
CA ALA A 138 4.48 -8.27 -10.49
C ALA A 138 5.88 -8.36 -11.12
N GLN A 139 6.91 -7.81 -10.46
CA GLN A 139 8.29 -7.91 -10.92
C GLN A 139 8.77 -9.37 -10.97
N LYS A 140 8.43 -10.18 -9.96
CA LYS A 140 8.78 -11.59 -9.93
C LYS A 140 8.08 -12.38 -11.03
N TYR A 141 6.80 -12.10 -11.29
CA TYR A 141 6.06 -12.70 -12.41
C TYR A 141 6.71 -12.35 -13.75
N GLN A 142 6.94 -11.06 -14.00
CA GLN A 142 7.58 -10.59 -15.23
C GLN A 142 8.95 -11.23 -15.42
N GLN A 143 9.78 -11.29 -14.37
CA GLN A 143 11.08 -11.93 -14.44
C GLN A 143 10.99 -13.42 -14.77
N PHE A 144 10.10 -14.17 -14.12
CA PHE A 144 9.92 -15.60 -14.44
C PHE A 144 9.43 -15.81 -15.87
N PHE A 145 8.53 -14.96 -16.35
CA PHE A 145 7.99 -15.05 -17.69
C PHE A 145 9.05 -14.72 -18.75
N GLU A 146 9.75 -13.58 -18.61
CA GLU A 146 10.77 -13.11 -19.56
C GLU A 146 12.03 -13.99 -19.58
N GLN A 147 12.43 -14.54 -18.42
CA GLN A 147 13.66 -15.35 -18.28
C GLN A 147 13.39 -16.86 -18.34
N ALA A 148 12.16 -17.30 -18.63
CA ALA A 148 11.87 -18.71 -18.80
C ALA A 148 12.68 -19.29 -19.99
N VAL A 149 13.12 -20.53 -19.83
CA VAL A 149 13.86 -21.26 -20.88
C VAL A 149 12.92 -21.79 -21.95
N ASP A 150 11.75 -22.28 -21.53
CA ASP A 150 10.71 -22.71 -22.45
C ASP A 150 9.93 -21.48 -22.96
N GLY A 151 9.48 -21.56 -24.20
CA GLY A 151 8.61 -20.55 -24.78
C GLY A 151 7.25 -20.57 -24.08
N MET A 152 6.85 -19.49 -23.43
CA MET A 152 5.57 -19.37 -22.75
C MET A 152 4.61 -18.55 -23.60
N TYR A 153 3.34 -18.94 -23.61
CA TYR A 153 2.31 -18.21 -24.34
C TYR A 153 0.94 -18.28 -23.68
N GLN A 154 0.13 -17.29 -24.01
CA GLN A 154 -1.33 -17.29 -23.92
C GLN A 154 -1.89 -17.00 -25.31
N ILE A 155 -2.91 -17.76 -25.71
CA ILE A 155 -3.55 -17.65 -27.02
C ILE A 155 -5.07 -17.66 -26.84
N SER A 156 -5.76 -16.74 -27.52
CA SER A 156 -7.20 -16.61 -27.47
C SER A 156 -7.89 -17.86 -28.03
N THR A 157 -9.20 -17.98 -27.80
CA THR A 157 -9.99 -19.07 -28.39
C THR A 157 -10.02 -19.06 -29.91
N ASP A 158 -9.76 -17.89 -30.50
CA ASP A 158 -9.77 -17.67 -31.95
C ASP A 158 -8.38 -17.83 -32.57
N GLY A 159 -7.36 -18.19 -31.77
CA GLY A 159 -6.02 -18.49 -32.25
C GLY A 159 -5.09 -17.28 -32.35
N GLU A 160 -5.38 -16.20 -31.61
CA GLU A 160 -4.51 -15.01 -31.56
C GLU A 160 -3.64 -15.03 -30.31
N TYR A 161 -2.33 -14.78 -30.45
CA TYR A 161 -1.45 -14.65 -29.29
C TYR A 161 -1.85 -13.43 -28.44
N LEU A 162 -2.15 -13.67 -27.18
CA LEU A 162 -2.46 -12.66 -26.17
C LEU A 162 -1.19 -12.21 -25.44
N GLU A 163 -0.32 -13.16 -25.11
CA GLU A 163 0.94 -12.91 -24.43
C GLU A 163 1.95 -13.97 -24.87
N ILE A 164 3.20 -13.59 -25.13
CA ILE A 164 4.29 -14.52 -25.42
C ILE A 164 5.56 -14.02 -24.75
N ASN A 165 6.45 -14.92 -24.36
CA ASN A 165 7.76 -14.54 -23.81
C ASN A 165 8.87 -14.52 -24.90
N PRO A 166 10.04 -13.93 -24.61
CA PRO A 166 11.17 -13.92 -25.54
C PRO A 166 11.68 -15.31 -25.94
N ALA A 167 11.59 -16.30 -25.06
CA ALA A 167 12.02 -17.66 -25.37
C ALA A 167 11.19 -18.28 -26.50
N LEU A 168 9.89 -17.99 -26.57
CA LEU A 168 9.04 -18.48 -27.65
C LEU A 168 9.43 -17.87 -29.00
N ALA A 169 9.65 -16.55 -29.03
CA ALA A 169 10.14 -15.85 -30.23
C ALA A 169 11.47 -16.45 -30.72
N ASN A 170 12.40 -16.69 -29.80
CA ASN A 170 13.69 -17.31 -30.12
C ASN A 170 13.56 -18.75 -30.64
N ILE A 171 12.70 -19.58 -30.05
CA ILE A 171 12.45 -20.97 -30.51
C ILE A 171 11.97 -20.97 -31.97
N TYR A 172 11.06 -20.06 -32.30
CA TYR A 172 10.54 -19.90 -33.66
C TYR A 172 11.43 -19.04 -34.58
N GLY A 173 12.58 -18.57 -34.10
CA GLY A 173 13.58 -17.87 -34.91
C GLY A 173 13.29 -16.40 -35.20
N TYR A 174 12.42 -15.75 -34.44
CA TYR A 174 12.17 -14.31 -34.52
C TYR A 174 13.14 -13.52 -33.64
N ALA A 175 13.50 -12.31 -34.05
CA ALA A 175 14.46 -11.47 -33.31
C ALA A 175 13.83 -10.77 -32.10
N SER A 176 12.50 -10.59 -32.09
CA SER A 176 11.78 -10.05 -30.94
C SER A 176 10.33 -10.59 -30.85
N VAL A 177 9.72 -10.38 -29.68
CA VAL A 177 8.30 -10.69 -29.45
C VAL A 177 7.41 -9.90 -30.41
N GLU A 178 7.72 -8.62 -30.61
CA GLU A 178 6.95 -7.73 -31.50
C GLU A 178 6.99 -8.21 -32.96
N GLU A 179 8.16 -8.64 -33.44
CA GLU A 179 8.30 -9.19 -34.79
C GLU A 179 7.47 -10.46 -34.96
N MET A 180 7.55 -11.37 -33.99
CA MET A 180 6.77 -12.61 -34.00
C MET A 180 5.26 -12.33 -34.02
N LEU A 181 4.78 -11.44 -33.14
CA LEU A 181 3.38 -11.07 -33.07
C LEU A 181 2.89 -10.46 -34.39
N LEU A 182 3.66 -9.56 -35.01
CA LEU A 182 3.32 -8.98 -36.31
C LEU A 182 3.27 -10.02 -37.44
N ALA A 183 4.22 -10.97 -37.46
CA ALA A 183 4.30 -11.98 -38.50
C ALA A 183 3.21 -13.05 -38.40
N ILE A 184 2.81 -13.42 -37.18
CA ILE A 184 1.91 -14.54 -36.90
C ILE A 184 0.47 -14.07 -36.58
N SER A 185 0.24 -12.77 -36.40
CA SER A 185 -0.99 -12.14 -35.86
C SER A 185 -2.32 -12.69 -36.38
N ASN A 186 -2.35 -13.30 -37.56
CA ASN A 186 -3.58 -13.74 -38.21
C ASN A 186 -3.68 -15.25 -38.47
N ASP A 187 -2.65 -16.05 -38.19
CA ASP A 187 -2.71 -17.49 -38.45
C ASP A 187 -1.59 -18.30 -37.75
N VAL A 188 -1.83 -18.72 -36.50
CA VAL A 188 -0.90 -19.58 -35.74
C VAL A 188 -0.78 -20.98 -36.37
N ALA A 189 -1.79 -21.44 -37.12
CA ALA A 189 -1.75 -22.76 -37.76
C ALA A 189 -0.64 -22.85 -38.82
N LYS A 190 -0.22 -21.72 -39.42
CA LYS A 190 0.89 -21.67 -40.39
C LYS A 190 2.25 -22.03 -39.79
N LEU A 191 2.40 -21.98 -38.47
CA LEU A 191 3.63 -22.46 -37.83
C LEU A 191 3.79 -23.96 -38.02
N TYR A 192 2.70 -24.73 -38.07
CA TYR A 192 2.77 -26.19 -38.17
C TYR A 192 3.08 -26.61 -39.60
N VAL A 193 4.05 -27.54 -39.75
CA VAL A 193 4.36 -28.15 -41.05
C VAL A 193 3.19 -28.98 -41.56
N ASP A 194 2.54 -29.70 -40.65
CA ASP A 194 1.30 -30.43 -40.90
C ASP A 194 0.09 -29.55 -40.53
N GLY A 195 -0.66 -29.12 -41.54
CA GLY A 195 -1.82 -28.25 -41.38
C GLY A 195 -2.98 -28.84 -40.57
N ASP A 196 -3.04 -30.17 -40.41
CA ASP A 196 -4.04 -30.81 -39.54
C ASP A 196 -3.57 -30.91 -38.08
N ARG A 197 -2.26 -30.73 -37.83
CA ARG A 197 -1.67 -30.89 -36.49
C ARG A 197 -2.18 -29.86 -35.50
N TYR A 198 -2.35 -28.61 -35.93
CA TYR A 198 -2.95 -27.56 -35.11
C TYR A 198 -4.41 -27.90 -34.74
N ARG A 199 -5.19 -28.43 -35.68
CA ARG A 199 -6.58 -28.84 -35.40
C ARG A 199 -6.62 -29.99 -34.38
N GLN A 200 -5.71 -30.95 -34.49
CA GLN A 200 -5.57 -32.04 -33.51
C GLN A 200 -5.21 -31.50 -32.13
N PHE A 201 -4.28 -30.53 -32.05
CA PHE A 201 -3.89 -29.87 -30.82
C PHE A 201 -5.10 -29.19 -30.13
N ILE A 202 -5.81 -28.33 -30.86
CA ILE A 202 -6.99 -27.59 -30.35
C ILE A 202 -8.11 -28.54 -29.93
N THR A 203 -8.38 -29.58 -30.73
CA THR A 203 -9.41 -30.58 -30.38
C THR A 203 -9.03 -31.32 -29.10
N SER A 204 -7.76 -31.70 -28.95
CA SER A 204 -7.28 -32.44 -27.78
C SER A 204 -7.35 -31.62 -26.49
N ILE A 205 -6.96 -30.34 -26.54
CA ILE A 205 -7.03 -29.46 -25.36
C ILE A 205 -8.47 -29.11 -24.97
N GLN A 206 -9.39 -28.94 -25.93
CA GLN A 206 -10.80 -28.72 -25.66
C GLN A 206 -11.48 -29.94 -25.02
N GLN A 207 -11.09 -31.15 -25.42
CA GLN A 207 -11.66 -32.39 -24.87
C GLN A 207 -11.07 -32.74 -23.49
N ALA A 208 -9.76 -32.60 -23.32
CA ALA A 208 -9.06 -33.03 -22.10
C ALA A 208 -8.87 -31.91 -21.06
N GLY A 209 -9.07 -30.65 -21.43
CA GLY A 209 -8.76 -29.47 -20.61
C GLY A 209 -7.26 -29.20 -20.41
N ARG A 210 -6.41 -30.19 -20.66
CA ARG A 210 -4.96 -30.07 -20.61
C ARG A 210 -4.32 -31.12 -21.51
N ILE A 211 -3.23 -30.74 -22.15
CA ILE A 211 -2.35 -31.64 -22.89
C ILE A 211 -0.91 -31.45 -22.44
N THR A 212 -0.11 -32.50 -22.57
CA THR A 212 1.32 -32.47 -22.22
C THR A 212 2.12 -33.27 -23.24
N ASN A 213 3.32 -32.80 -23.56
CA ASN A 213 4.24 -33.40 -24.53
C ASN A 213 3.57 -33.64 -25.90
N PHE A 214 2.77 -32.69 -26.37
CA PHE A 214 2.24 -32.74 -27.72
C PHE A 214 3.36 -32.37 -28.68
N GLU A 215 3.88 -33.34 -29.41
CA GLU A 215 5.01 -33.12 -30.32
C GLU A 215 4.52 -32.74 -31.73
N SER A 216 5.16 -31.76 -32.35
CA SER A 216 4.87 -31.32 -33.73
C SER A 216 6.11 -30.79 -34.42
N GLN A 217 6.09 -30.80 -35.76
CA GLN A 217 7.05 -30.07 -36.57
C GLN A 217 6.51 -28.70 -36.91
N VAL A 218 7.37 -27.70 -36.80
CA VAL A 218 7.02 -26.29 -37.04
C VAL A 218 8.08 -25.59 -37.89
N HIS A 219 7.64 -24.58 -38.64
CA HIS A 219 8.49 -23.67 -39.39
C HIS A 219 9.01 -22.55 -38.50
N ARG A 220 10.31 -22.28 -38.57
CA ARG A 220 10.92 -21.05 -38.06
C ARG A 220 10.76 -19.90 -39.05
N ALA A 221 11.03 -18.67 -38.59
CA ALA A 221 10.98 -17.45 -39.41
C ALA A 221 11.89 -17.51 -40.67
N ASP A 222 13.02 -18.21 -40.58
CA ASP A 222 13.94 -18.44 -41.71
C ASP A 222 13.51 -19.59 -42.65
N GLY A 223 12.38 -20.23 -42.38
CA GLY A 223 11.83 -21.37 -43.12
C GLY A 223 12.38 -22.74 -42.70
N SER A 224 13.38 -22.80 -41.81
CA SER A 224 13.88 -24.07 -41.27
C SER A 224 12.82 -24.79 -40.44
N ILE A 225 12.93 -26.12 -40.34
CA ILE A 225 11.97 -26.96 -39.62
C ILE A 225 12.60 -27.46 -38.33
N ILE A 226 11.87 -27.35 -37.22
CA ILE A 226 12.25 -27.91 -35.92
C ILE A 226 11.15 -28.80 -35.36
N TRP A 227 11.53 -29.66 -34.41
CA TRP A 227 10.58 -30.40 -33.58
C TRP A 227 10.35 -29.66 -32.28
N ILE A 228 9.09 -29.46 -31.92
CA ILE A 228 8.71 -28.90 -30.63
C ILE A 228 7.87 -29.89 -29.81
N ALA A 229 7.91 -29.73 -28.49
CA ALA A 229 6.97 -30.33 -27.56
C ALA A 229 6.17 -29.23 -26.85
N GLU A 230 4.85 -29.35 -26.87
CA GLU A 230 3.94 -28.39 -26.27
C GLU A 230 3.20 -28.97 -25.06
N ASN A 231 3.10 -28.17 -24.01
CA ASN A 231 2.18 -28.39 -22.90
C ASN A 231 1.20 -27.24 -22.87
N ALA A 232 -0.09 -27.50 -22.78
CA ALA A 232 -1.09 -26.45 -22.76
C ALA A 232 -2.31 -26.83 -21.94
N ARG A 233 -2.99 -25.83 -21.37
CA ARG A 233 -4.26 -26.01 -20.65
C ARG A 233 -5.25 -24.91 -20.99
N VAL A 234 -6.52 -25.19 -20.75
CA VAL A 234 -7.60 -24.20 -20.79
C VAL A 234 -7.57 -23.32 -19.53
N ALA A 235 -7.86 -22.03 -19.69
CA ALA A 235 -8.10 -21.09 -18.60
C ALA A 235 -9.55 -20.62 -18.63
N TYR A 236 -10.21 -20.62 -17.46
CA TYR A 236 -11.59 -20.17 -17.29
C TYR A 236 -11.65 -18.93 -16.40
N ASP A 237 -12.69 -18.12 -16.56
CA ASP A 237 -13.05 -17.10 -15.56
C ASP A 237 -13.82 -17.70 -14.37
N ASP A 238 -14.12 -16.86 -13.37
CA ASP A 238 -14.87 -17.26 -12.17
C ASP A 238 -16.31 -17.74 -12.47
N SER A 239 -16.83 -17.47 -13.67
CA SER A 239 -18.16 -17.92 -14.12
C SER A 239 -18.12 -19.25 -14.87
N GLY A 240 -16.92 -19.81 -15.11
CA GLY A 240 -16.72 -21.03 -15.89
C GLY A 240 -16.69 -20.80 -17.40
N LYS A 241 -16.60 -19.55 -17.87
CA LYS A 241 -16.44 -19.24 -19.29
C LYS A 241 -14.98 -19.42 -19.70
N LEU A 242 -14.75 -20.08 -20.83
CA LEU A 242 -13.41 -20.23 -21.42
C LEU A 242 -12.87 -18.85 -21.82
N LEU A 243 -11.66 -18.52 -21.34
CA LEU A 243 -10.98 -17.26 -21.63
C LEU A 243 -9.93 -17.42 -22.74
N TYR A 244 -8.99 -18.34 -22.55
CA TYR A 244 -7.85 -18.56 -23.43
C TYR A 244 -7.21 -19.93 -23.17
N TYR A 245 -6.25 -20.30 -24.01
CA TYR A 245 -5.33 -21.40 -23.75
C TYR A 245 -3.98 -20.84 -23.35
N GLU A 246 -3.30 -21.49 -22.42
CA GLU A 246 -1.94 -21.11 -22.01
C GLU A 246 -1.03 -22.32 -21.96
N GLY A 247 0.25 -22.12 -22.26
CA GLY A 247 1.15 -23.23 -22.43
C GLY A 247 2.62 -22.88 -22.50
N THR A 248 3.41 -23.94 -22.66
CA THR A 248 4.85 -23.89 -22.86
C THR A 248 5.23 -24.68 -24.11
N VAL A 249 6.20 -24.17 -24.87
CA VAL A 249 6.82 -24.81 -26.02
C VAL A 249 8.29 -25.04 -25.71
N ARG A 250 8.80 -26.22 -26.07
CA ARG A 250 10.22 -26.55 -25.98
C ARG A 250 10.71 -27.09 -27.32
N ASP A 251 11.87 -26.62 -27.77
CA ASP A 251 12.59 -27.22 -28.90
C ASP A 251 13.19 -28.57 -28.47
N ILE A 252 12.76 -29.64 -29.14
CA ILE A 252 13.20 -31.02 -28.90
C ILE A 252 13.96 -31.60 -30.10
N THR A 253 14.38 -30.76 -31.06
CA THR A 253 15.04 -31.20 -32.31
C THR A 253 16.27 -32.05 -32.05
N GLN A 254 17.03 -31.75 -30.99
CA GLN A 254 18.21 -32.52 -30.59
C GLN A 254 17.92 -33.96 -30.11
N TYR A 255 16.64 -34.29 -29.84
CA TYR A 255 16.20 -35.59 -29.35
C TYR A 255 15.49 -36.43 -30.42
N LYS A 256 15.54 -36.01 -31.68
CA LYS A 256 14.85 -36.63 -32.81
C LYS A 256 15.80 -37.18 -33.87
#